data_AF-A0A9X0P2H2-F1
#
_entry.id   AF-A0A9X0P2H2-F1
#
_cell.length_a   1.000
_cell.length_b   1.000
_cell.length_c   1.000
_cell.angle_alpha   90.00
_cell.angle_beta   90.00
_cell.angle_gamma   90.00
#
_symmetry.space_group_name_H-M   'P 1'
#
loop_
_entity.id
_entity.type
_entity.pdbx_description
1 polymer ?
#
loop_
_entity_poly.entity_id
_entity_poly.type
_entity_poly.pdbx_seq_one_letter_code
_entity_poly.pdbx_strand_id
1 'polypeptide(L)' 'MELVKALPLGAILTFVVALLIGSQGSKGGQLAIFRAEIYQFDFWWSWPLFLAGTGLAWGIMTLQR' A
#
# COMPACT_ATOMS: atom_id res chain seq x y z
N MET A 1 -10.57 16.75 -2.36
CA MET A 1 -9.51 16.89 -1.34
C MET A 1 -9.31 15.61 -0.55
N GLU A 2 -10.37 14.92 -0.11
CA GLU A 2 -10.25 13.70 0.70
C GLU A 2 -9.48 12.56 0.01
N LEU A 3 -9.61 12.38 -1.32
CA LEU A 3 -8.84 11.37 -2.05
C LEU A 3 -7.32 11.60 -1.93
N VAL A 4 -6.88 12.86 -2.00
CA VAL A 4 -5.45 13.22 -1.86
C VAL A 4 -4.97 12.95 -0.44
N LYS A 5 -5.81 13.15 0.59
CA LYS A 5 -5.50 12.81 1.99
C LYS A 5 -5.47 11.28 2.22
N ALA A 6 -6.22 10.52 1.43
CA ALA A 6 -6.23 9.07 1.51
C ALA A 6 -5.00 8.41 0.87
N LEU A 7 -4.30 9.09 -0.05
CA LEU A 7 -3.06 8.60 -0.67
C LEU A 7 -1.97 8.25 0.36
N PRO A 8 -1.55 9.15 1.28
CA PRO A 8 -0.51 8.82 2.24
C PRO A 8 -0.93 7.68 3.19
N LEU A 9 -2.21 7.60 3.56
CA LEU A 9 -2.71 6.50 4.39
C LEU A 9 -2.64 5.15 3.67
N GLY A 10 -3.06 5.11 2.39
CA GLY A 10 -2.92 3.91 1.55
C GLY A 10 -1.46 3.52 1.34
N ALA A 11 -0.56 4.48 1.15
CA ALA A 11 0.88 4.22 1.02
C ALA A 11 1.47 3.61 2.29
N ILE A 12 1.16 4.17 3.47
CA ILE A 12 1.63 3.63 4.76
C ILE A 12 1.12 2.21 4.96
N LEU A 13 -0.17 1.96 4.73
CA LEU A 13 -0.75 0.62 4.85
C LEU A 13 -0.05 -0.37 3.91
N THR A 14 0.20 0.04 2.67
CA THR A 14 0.90 -0.77 1.68
C THR A 14 2.31 -1.11 2.13
N PHE A 15 3.07 -0.13 2.60
CA PHE A 15 4.42 -0.35 3.10
C PHE A 15 4.44 -1.34 4.27
N VAL A 16 3.58 -1.15 5.27
CA VAL A 16 3.54 -2.03 6.45
C VAL A 16 3.25 -3.47 6.04
N VAL A 17 2.20 -3.68 5.27
CA VAL A 17 1.76 -5.03 4.89
C VAL A 17 2.72 -5.69 3.88
N ALA A 18 3.19 -4.94 2.87
CA ALA A 18 4.13 -5.45 1.89
C ALA A 18 5.48 -5.79 2.54
N LEU A 19 5.95 -4.99 3.50
CA LEU A 19 7.17 -5.26 4.24
C LEU A 19 7.05 -6.55 5.05
N LEU A 20 5.97 -6.72 5.82
CA LEU A 20 5.77 -7.91 6.66
C LEU A 20 5.63 -9.20 5.85
N ILE A 21 4.96 -9.17 4.69
CA ILE A 21 4.78 -10.37 3.86
C ILE A 21 6.03 -10.63 3.01
N GLY A 22 6.59 -9.58 2.42
CA GLY A 22 7.76 -9.66 1.55
C GLY A 22 9.03 -10.06 2.31
N SER A 23 9.22 -9.61 3.56
CA SER A 23 10.37 -10.01 4.38
C SER A 23 10.43 -11.51 4.64
N GLN A 24 9.29 -12.20 4.60
CA GLN A 24 9.20 -13.65 4.76
C GLN A 24 9.41 -14.43 3.46
N GLY A 25 9.77 -13.75 2.36
CA GLY A 25 9.98 -14.35 1.04
C GLY A 25 8.68 -14.65 0.28
N SER A 26 7.52 -14.19 0.76
CA SER A 26 6.24 -14.39 0.10
C SER A 26 5.94 -13.28 -0.89
N LYS A 27 5.40 -13.65 -2.06
CA LYS A 27 4.94 -12.70 -3.09
C LYS A 27 3.49 -12.25 -2.87
N GLY A 28 2.83 -12.73 -1.82
CA GLY A 28 1.46 -12.32 -1.47
C GLY A 28 0.36 -12.72 -2.45
N GLY A 29 0.65 -13.59 -3.44
CA GLY A 29 -0.33 -14.06 -4.42
C GLY A 29 -1.01 -12.92 -5.18
N GLN A 30 -2.31 -12.72 -4.94
CA GLN A 30 -3.11 -11.65 -5.54
C GLN A 30 -2.67 -10.24 -5.10
N LEU A 31 -2.00 -10.12 -3.95
CA LEU A 31 -1.41 -8.85 -3.52
C LEU A 31 -0.23 -8.44 -4.40
N ALA A 32 0.33 -9.33 -5.23
CA ALA A 32 1.42 -9.04 -6.16
C ALA A 32 2.53 -8.20 -5.50
N ILE A 33 3.07 -8.71 -4.39
CA ILE A 33 4.13 -8.03 -3.63
C ILE A 33 5.46 -8.28 -4.33
N PHE A 34 6.20 -7.20 -4.55
CA PHE A 34 7.50 -7.22 -5.20
C PHE A 34 8.48 -6.27 -4.50
N ARG A 35 9.77 -6.52 -4.72
CA ARG A 35 10.83 -5.63 -4.26
C ARG A 35 11.00 -4.53 -5.31
N ALA A 36 10.69 -3.31 -4.91
CA ALA A 36 10.88 -2.10 -5.70
C ALA A 36 12.23 -1.49 -5.34
N GLU A 37 12.98 -1.09 -6.36
CA GLU A 37 14.25 -0.39 -6.22
C GLU A 37 14.06 1.05 -6.67
N ILE A 38 14.41 2.01 -5.81
CA ILE A 38 14.48 3.42 -6.15
C ILE A 38 15.88 3.91 -5.79
N TYR A 39 16.68 4.19 -6.82
CA TYR A 39 18.09 4.57 -6.72
C TYR A 39 18.95 3.56 -5.96
N GLN A 40 19.12 3.74 -4.64
CA GLN A 40 19.91 2.86 -3.78
C GLN A 40 19.07 2.27 -2.63
N PHE A 41 17.75 2.47 -2.68
CA PHE A 41 16.82 2.01 -1.66
C PHE A 41 15.92 0.93 -2.22
N ASP A 42 16.01 -0.24 -1.60
CA ASP A 42 15.09 -1.35 -1.81
C ASP A 42 13.97 -1.31 -0.78
N PHE A 43 12.74 -1.48 -1.23
CA PHE A 43 11.58 -1.65 -0.36
C PHE A 43 10.56 -2.61 -0.96
N TRP A 44 9.67 -3.12 -0.12
CA TRP A 44 8.57 -3.97 -0.55
C TRP A 44 7.37 -3.11 -0.94
N TRP A 45 6.81 -3.36 -2.12
CA TRP A 45 5.68 -2.60 -2.66
C TRP A 45 4.62 -3.51 -3.28
N SER A 46 3.40 -2.97 -3.37
CA SER A 46 2.27 -3.60 -4.05
C SER A 46 1.31 -2.54 -4.57
N TRP A 47 1.12 -2.50 -5.90
CA TRP A 47 0.12 -1.62 -6.52
C TRP A 47 -1.33 -1.99 -6.18
N PRO A 48 -1.73 -3.29 -6.21
CA PRO A 48 -3.09 -3.67 -5.81
C PRO A 48 -3.42 -3.25 -4.38
N LEU A 49 -2.47 -3.42 -3.46
CA LEU A 49 -2.66 -3.08 -2.06
C LEU A 49 -2.72 -1.57 -1.83
N PHE A 50 -1.93 -0.79 -2.58
CA PHE A 50 -2.00 0.67 -2.54
C PHE A 50 -3.35 1.19 -3.00
N LEU A 51 -3.83 0.74 -4.15
CA LEU A 51 -5.13 1.17 -4.67
C LEU A 51 -6.27 0.74 -3.74
N ALA A 52 -6.24 -0.49 -3.23
CA ALA A 52 -7.24 -0.98 -2.28
C ALA A 52 -7.21 -0.18 -0.97
N GLY A 53 -6.02 0.04 -0.40
CA GLY A 53 -5.83 0.78 0.86
C GLY A 53 -6.24 2.25 0.74
N THR A 54 -5.86 2.91 -0.35
CA THR A 54 -6.31 4.28 -0.65
C THR A 54 -7.81 4.35 -0.84
N GLY A 55 -8.41 3.40 -1.57
CA GLY A 55 -9.86 3.33 -1.77
C GLY A 55 -10.60 3.13 -0.44
N LEU A 56 -10.08 2.27 0.45
CA LEU A 56 -10.60 2.04 1.79
C LEU A 56 -10.52 3.31 2.65
N ALA A 57 -9.36 3.95 2.71
CA ALA A 57 -9.16 5.17 3.49
C ALA A 57 -10.06 6.30 3.00
N TRP A 58 -10.17 6.47 1.67
CA TRP A 58 -11.07 7.45 1.08
C TRP A 58 -12.53 7.13 1.38
N GLY A 59 -12.95 5.87 1.25
CA GLY A 59 -14.31 5.42 1.55
C GLY A 59 -14.71 5.73 2.99
N ILE A 60 -13.83 5.44 3.96
CA ILE A 60 -14.04 5.77 5.38
C ILE A 60 -14.16 7.29 5.58
N MET A 61 -13.27 8.08 4.97
CA MET A 61 -13.34 9.55 5.06
C MET A 61 -14.63 10.10 4.46
N THR A 62 -15.14 9.51 3.37
CA THR A 62 -16.41 9.93 2.76
C THR A 62 -17.62 9.56 3.60
N LEU A 63 -17.56 8.46 4.36
CA LEU A 63 -18.62 8.03 5.27
C LEU A 63 -18.71 8.92 6.53
N GLN A 64 -17.62 9.56 6.91
CA GLN A 64 -17.52 10.43 8.10
C GLN A 64 -17.93 11.88 7.84
N ARG A 65 -18.50 12.16 6.67
CA ARG A 65 -18.79 13.51 6.17
C ARG A 65 -20.29 13.80 6.22
#